data_AF-A0A348UYR8-F1
#
_entry.id   AF-A0A348UYR8-F1
#
_cell.length_a   1.000
_cell.length_b   1.000
_cell.length_c   1.000
_cell.angle_alpha   90.00
_cell.angle_beta   90.00
_cell.angle_gamma   90.00
#
_symmetry.space_group_name_H-M   'P 1'
#
loop_
_entity.id
_entity.type
_entity.pdbx_description
1 polymer ?
#
loop_
_entity_poly.entity_id
_entity_poly.type
_entity_poly.pdbx_seq_one_letter_code
_entity_poly.pdbx_strand_id
1 'polypeptide(L)'
;NLSLAFIIICLTSSAAANNRLFPYYPFALAIIVVVLFFQRTRGADIRIWVAAAIVASIMGFFLQTGLHHAQKAVTRRAWGRFFDGGADPLRGTTAIGQIGRLKLSNKIVFRVIPPENDDGATYLLKEAAYTFLSGNMWTAAQNKFEPVPQAEDGCFITGLQRVSNRRKAEAQQEGQPLSGRPKLTILTRIKKTKGILKAPENALEVNCIAISSIRTNGLGTFVVDDAPGFMIYDVRYGDPGTKILPPGKLDLLIPDREKALFQNLAVALGFGPDKPAQKVLPEIKKYFFSNFSYSLDLKAGDQTSPITEFMTRTKTGHCEYFATATVFLLRAAGIPARYAAGYMAFEKSFMGNKIVVRRKHAHAWTEVFVNGRWIFFDTTPPSWTEKEESLFIMTAIPDLFSMIEYGFALLRWGNPETKKKLLWLLVPLGILMIRRLLRKDKKKEKSNLHEQDHDPSGPVKHLPDFYIRKLEKKLARSGFERKPHETYEQFFMRVKEKTFSPQDIPSLMTVIRIHKQLRFGPRPISGNDLAILEAETDRLIQKLSDPGRSVRDKSGAGTGIDNSDPGS
;
A
#
# COMPACT_ATOMS: atom_id res chain seq x y z
N ASN A 1 -9.81 -13.29 34.99
CA ASN A 1 -10.60 -13.60 33.78
C ASN A 1 -10.12 -12.96 32.49
N LEU A 2 -9.15 -12.04 32.47
CA LEU A 2 -8.58 -11.47 31.23
C LEU A 2 -7.54 -12.34 30.49
N SER A 3 -7.09 -13.46 31.05
CA SER A 3 -5.93 -14.20 30.49
C SER A 3 -6.26 -15.06 29.28
N LEU A 4 -7.41 -15.75 29.26
CA LEU A 4 -7.69 -16.78 28.26
C LEU A 4 -8.07 -16.18 26.89
N ALA A 5 -8.84 -15.10 26.89
CA ALA A 5 -9.18 -14.36 25.67
C ALA A 5 -7.94 -13.69 25.05
N PHE A 6 -7.03 -13.14 25.87
CA PHE A 6 -5.79 -12.52 25.39
C PHE A 6 -4.84 -13.55 24.79
N ILE A 7 -4.75 -14.75 25.39
CA ILE A 7 -3.99 -15.89 24.87
C ILE A 7 -4.52 -16.32 23.50
N ILE A 8 -5.85 -16.42 23.35
CA ILE A 8 -6.49 -16.75 22.08
C ILE A 8 -6.17 -15.69 21.01
N ILE A 9 -6.21 -14.40 21.37
CA ILE A 9 -5.92 -13.28 20.44
C ILE A 9 -4.43 -13.26 20.01
N CYS A 10 -3.51 -13.55 20.93
CA CYS A 10 -2.07 -13.60 20.60
C CYS A 10 -1.71 -14.81 19.73
N LEU A 11 -2.29 -15.99 20.02
CA LEU A 11 -2.08 -17.18 19.21
C LEU A 11 -2.69 -17.04 17.82
N THR A 12 -3.92 -16.49 17.72
CA THR A 12 -4.57 -16.22 16.44
C THR A 12 -3.84 -15.16 15.62
N SER A 13 -3.28 -14.12 16.26
CA SER A 13 -2.46 -13.10 15.57
C SER A 13 -1.12 -13.64 15.06
N SER A 14 -0.47 -14.56 15.79
CA SER A 14 0.79 -15.17 15.36
C SER A 14 0.62 -16.12 14.16
N ALA A 15 -0.54 -16.78 14.08
CA ALA A 15 -0.89 -17.70 12.99
C ALA A 15 -1.19 -16.98 11.65
N ALA A 16 -1.49 -15.67 11.67
CA ALA A 16 -1.86 -14.90 10.48
C ALA A 16 -0.66 -14.43 9.63
N ALA A 17 0.58 -14.54 10.13
CA ALA A 17 1.68 -13.71 9.64
C ALA A 17 2.56 -14.30 8.53
N ASN A 18 2.65 -15.62 8.30
CA ASN A 18 3.50 -16.11 7.19
C ASN A 18 3.26 -17.58 6.80
N ASN A 19 2.86 -17.84 5.54
CA ASN A 19 2.68 -19.19 4.98
C ASN A 19 3.86 -19.67 4.11
N ARG A 20 4.99 -18.97 4.09
CA ARG A 20 6.11 -19.28 3.19
C ARG A 20 7.19 -20.20 3.78
N LEU A 21 7.16 -20.47 5.08
CA LEU A 21 8.15 -21.29 5.78
C LEU A 21 7.43 -22.31 6.65
N PHE A 22 7.55 -23.60 6.33
CA PHE A 22 7.03 -24.74 7.10
C PHE A 22 7.35 -24.68 8.62
N PRO A 23 8.52 -24.21 9.09
CA PRO A 23 8.80 -24.14 10.53
C PRO A 23 8.25 -22.89 11.25
N TYR A 24 7.55 -21.98 10.58
CA TYR A 24 7.14 -20.70 11.19
C TYR A 24 6.14 -20.87 12.34
N TYR A 25 5.09 -21.66 12.12
CA TYR A 25 4.05 -21.91 13.12
C TYR A 25 4.59 -22.59 14.39
N PRO A 26 5.35 -23.71 14.33
CA PRO A 26 5.88 -24.33 15.53
C PRO A 26 6.87 -23.41 16.28
N PHE A 27 7.64 -22.58 15.58
CA PHE A 27 8.57 -21.63 16.20
C PHE A 27 7.85 -20.48 16.92
N ALA A 28 6.84 -19.88 16.28
CA ALA A 28 6.03 -18.84 16.90
C ALA A 28 5.24 -19.38 18.11
N LEU A 29 4.70 -20.59 17.98
CA LEU A 29 4.02 -21.29 19.07
C LEU A 29 4.95 -21.53 20.26
N ALA A 30 6.18 -21.99 20.03
CA ALA A 30 7.16 -22.20 21.08
C ALA A 30 7.46 -20.92 21.87
N ILE A 31 7.68 -19.79 21.18
CA ILE A 31 7.92 -18.48 21.83
C ILE A 31 6.73 -18.07 22.70
N ILE A 32 5.50 -18.23 22.19
CA ILE A 32 4.28 -17.82 22.90
C ILE A 32 4.04 -18.70 24.13
N VAL A 33 4.21 -20.02 24.00
CA VAL A 33 4.08 -20.96 25.12
C VAL A 33 5.10 -20.63 26.22
N VAL A 34 6.35 -20.29 25.85
CA VAL A 34 7.39 -19.86 26.81
C VAL A 34 6.99 -18.56 27.51
N VAL A 35 6.54 -17.54 26.78
CA VAL A 35 6.10 -16.26 27.38
C VAL A 35 4.92 -16.46 28.33
N LEU A 36 3.96 -17.30 27.96
CA LEU A 36 2.78 -17.59 28.79
C LEU A 36 3.12 -18.43 30.02
N PHE A 37 4.16 -19.27 29.95
CA PHE A 37 4.64 -20.03 31.10
C PHE A 37 5.16 -19.09 32.20
N PHE A 38 5.86 -18.02 31.83
CA PHE A 38 6.36 -17.02 32.79
C PHE A 38 5.25 -16.09 33.35
N GLN A 39 4.10 -16.00 32.69
CA GLN A 39 2.95 -15.22 33.15
C GLN A 39 1.91 -16.04 33.92
N ARG A 40 2.15 -17.34 34.13
CA ARG A 40 1.19 -18.22 34.83
C ARG A 40 1.02 -17.79 36.29
N THR A 41 -0.21 -17.88 36.79
CA THR A 41 -0.50 -17.68 38.22
C THR A 41 0.15 -18.79 39.03
N ARG A 42 0.94 -18.42 40.06
CA ARG A 42 1.76 -19.37 40.85
C ARG A 42 0.96 -20.46 41.59
N GLY A 43 -0.36 -20.36 41.66
CA GLY A 43 -1.25 -21.35 42.29
C GLY A 43 -1.96 -22.32 41.33
N ALA A 44 -1.74 -22.25 40.02
CA ALA A 44 -2.37 -23.16 39.05
C ALA A 44 -1.54 -24.44 38.83
N ASP A 45 -2.21 -25.60 38.79
CA ASP A 45 -1.57 -26.89 38.49
C ASP A 45 -0.94 -26.87 37.09
N ILE A 46 0.35 -27.22 37.04
CA ILE A 46 1.15 -27.25 35.82
C ILE A 46 0.59 -28.25 34.78
N ARG A 47 -0.03 -29.35 35.23
CA ARG A 47 -0.61 -30.37 34.34
C ARG A 47 -1.80 -29.81 33.57
N ILE A 48 -2.66 -29.05 34.25
CA ILE A 48 -3.83 -28.39 33.65
C ILE A 48 -3.37 -27.32 32.66
N TRP A 49 -2.32 -26.57 32.99
CA TRP A 49 -1.75 -25.57 32.09
C TRP A 49 -1.17 -26.19 30.81
N VAL A 50 -0.41 -27.28 30.93
CA VAL A 50 0.15 -28.01 29.78
C VAL A 50 -0.97 -28.60 28.90
N ALA A 51 -1.98 -29.22 29.51
CA ALA A 51 -3.13 -29.74 28.78
C ALA A 51 -3.89 -28.64 28.01
N ALA A 52 -4.12 -27.49 28.66
CA ALA A 52 -4.78 -26.35 28.02
C ALA A 52 -3.95 -25.77 26.86
N ALA A 53 -2.62 -25.72 27.00
CA ALA A 53 -1.72 -25.26 25.94
C ALA A 53 -1.79 -26.19 24.72
N ILE A 54 -1.75 -27.52 24.91
CA ILE A 54 -1.84 -28.51 23.83
C ILE A 54 -3.17 -28.37 23.08
N VAL A 55 -4.29 -28.28 23.80
CA VAL A 55 -5.62 -28.14 23.20
C VAL A 55 -5.73 -26.83 22.40
N ALA A 56 -5.21 -25.73 22.94
CA ALA A 56 -5.20 -24.44 22.24
C ALA A 56 -4.32 -24.47 20.98
N SER A 57 -3.17 -25.16 21.01
CA SER A 57 -2.30 -25.35 19.84
C SER A 57 -2.98 -26.16 18.73
N ILE A 58 -3.62 -27.27 19.09
CA ILE A 58 -4.33 -28.13 18.13
C ILE A 58 -5.50 -27.36 17.50
N MET A 59 -6.32 -26.70 18.33
CA MET A 59 -7.46 -25.92 17.85
C MET A 59 -7.02 -24.75 16.97
N GLY A 60 -5.92 -24.06 17.33
CA GLY A 60 -5.32 -23.00 16.52
C GLY A 60 -4.84 -23.48 15.15
N PHE A 61 -4.20 -24.65 15.08
CA PHE A 61 -3.73 -25.25 13.83
C PHE A 61 -4.89 -25.60 12.89
N PHE A 62 -5.95 -26.25 13.42
CA PHE A 62 -7.12 -26.59 12.62
C PHE A 62 -7.91 -25.35 12.18
N LEU A 63 -8.06 -24.35 13.06
CA LEU A 63 -8.72 -23.09 12.71
C LEU A 63 -7.95 -22.34 11.62
N GLN A 64 -6.61 -22.28 11.70
CA GLN A 64 -5.79 -21.68 10.65
C GLN A 64 -5.91 -22.43 9.33
N THR A 65 -5.83 -23.77 9.38
CA THR A 65 -5.94 -24.59 8.18
C THR A 65 -7.31 -24.44 7.55
N GLY A 66 -8.38 -24.43 8.34
CA GLY A 66 -9.75 -24.19 7.91
C GLY A 66 -9.95 -22.77 7.35
N LEU A 67 -9.45 -21.75 8.03
CA LEU A 67 -9.54 -20.35 7.58
C LEU A 67 -8.73 -20.14 6.30
N HIS A 68 -7.60 -20.81 6.12
CA HIS A 68 -6.81 -20.79 4.89
C HIS A 68 -7.51 -21.52 3.74
N HIS A 69 -8.16 -22.65 4.00
CA HIS A 69 -8.96 -23.35 2.99
C HIS A 69 -10.21 -22.57 2.62
N ALA A 70 -10.90 -21.97 3.60
CA ALA A 70 -12.04 -21.08 3.39
C ALA A 70 -11.61 -19.81 2.66
N GLN A 71 -10.51 -19.17 3.07
CA GLN A 71 -9.92 -18.04 2.36
C GLN A 71 -9.55 -18.45 0.94
N LYS A 72 -8.92 -19.61 0.70
CA LYS A 72 -8.64 -20.10 -0.66
C LYS A 72 -9.91 -20.37 -1.45
N ALA A 73 -10.97 -20.91 -0.84
CA ALA A 73 -12.23 -21.20 -1.51
C ALA A 73 -12.99 -19.91 -1.86
N VAL A 74 -13.07 -18.96 -0.93
CA VAL A 74 -13.63 -17.62 -1.14
C VAL A 74 -12.78 -16.83 -2.12
N THR A 75 -11.45 -16.89 -2.01
CA THR A 75 -10.52 -16.30 -2.97
C THR A 75 -10.72 -16.93 -4.34
N ARG A 76 -10.85 -18.25 -4.48
CA ARG A 76 -11.06 -18.90 -5.78
C ARG A 76 -12.43 -18.56 -6.39
N ARG A 77 -13.48 -18.44 -5.56
CA ARG A 77 -14.87 -18.14 -6.00
C ARG A 77 -15.13 -16.64 -6.24
N ALA A 78 -14.48 -15.75 -5.48
CA ALA A 78 -14.56 -14.30 -5.64
C ALA A 78 -13.48 -13.76 -6.61
N TRP A 79 -12.25 -14.27 -6.59
CA TRP A 79 -11.15 -13.78 -7.43
C TRP A 79 -11.17 -14.32 -8.85
N GLY A 80 -11.78 -15.48 -9.11
CA GLY A 80 -12.02 -15.95 -10.49
C GLY A 80 -12.91 -15.00 -11.29
N ARG A 81 -13.77 -14.22 -10.60
CA ARG A 81 -14.57 -13.15 -11.21
C ARG A 81 -13.89 -11.77 -11.17
N PHE A 82 -13.02 -11.50 -10.19
CA PHE A 82 -12.48 -10.15 -9.95
C PHE A 82 -10.99 -9.92 -10.29
N PHE A 83 -10.09 -10.92 -10.26
CA PHE A 83 -8.64 -10.63 -10.31
C PHE A 83 -7.69 -11.57 -11.07
N ASP A 84 -8.15 -12.62 -11.75
CA ASP A 84 -7.25 -13.42 -12.60
C ASP A 84 -7.27 -13.00 -14.07
N GLY A 85 -6.49 -11.95 -14.37
CA GLY A 85 -5.94 -11.72 -15.71
C GLY A 85 -4.60 -12.44 -15.93
N GLY A 86 -4.31 -13.49 -15.15
CA GLY A 86 -2.97 -14.10 -15.01
C GLY A 86 -2.90 -15.61 -15.24
N ALA A 87 -3.90 -16.20 -15.90
CA ALA A 87 -3.97 -17.63 -16.21
C ALA A 87 -3.43 -17.97 -17.61
N ASP A 88 -2.36 -17.29 -18.04
CA ASP A 88 -1.39 -17.86 -18.98
C ASP A 88 -0.05 -17.13 -18.79
N PRO A 89 0.99 -17.77 -18.20
CA PRO A 89 2.31 -17.17 -18.04
C PRO A 89 2.97 -16.80 -19.38
N LEU A 90 2.52 -17.41 -20.48
CA LEU A 90 3.03 -17.20 -21.83
C LEU A 90 2.09 -16.35 -22.70
N ARG A 91 0.92 -15.94 -22.15
CA ARG A 91 -0.14 -15.17 -22.83
C ARG A 91 -0.32 -15.56 -24.31
N GLY A 92 -0.51 -16.85 -24.57
CA GLY A 92 -0.87 -17.34 -25.89
C GLY A 92 -2.24 -16.82 -26.35
N THR A 93 -3.09 -16.40 -25.41
CA THR A 93 -4.41 -15.83 -25.70
C THR A 93 -4.78 -14.65 -24.80
N THR A 94 -5.61 -13.73 -25.29
CA THR A 94 -6.25 -12.67 -24.49
C THR A 94 -7.69 -12.43 -24.94
N ALA A 95 -8.61 -12.25 -24.00
CA ALA A 95 -10.01 -11.96 -24.33
C ALA A 95 -10.26 -10.45 -24.39
N ILE A 96 -11.09 -9.99 -25.34
CA ILE A 96 -11.57 -8.61 -25.37
C ILE A 96 -12.35 -8.33 -24.07
N GLY A 97 -12.00 -7.23 -23.40
CA GLY A 97 -12.54 -6.81 -22.10
C GLY A 97 -11.64 -7.17 -20.92
N GLN A 98 -10.59 -7.98 -21.14
CA GLN A 98 -9.64 -8.34 -20.08
C GLN A 98 -8.79 -7.13 -19.66
N ILE A 99 -8.36 -6.30 -20.61
CA ILE A 99 -7.60 -5.08 -20.32
C ILE A 99 -8.51 -4.00 -19.71
N GLY A 100 -9.75 -3.88 -20.19
CA GLY A 100 -10.77 -3.01 -19.59
C GLY A 100 -10.95 -3.24 -18.09
N ARG A 101 -10.83 -4.49 -17.58
CA ARG A 101 -10.88 -4.76 -16.13
C ARG A 101 -9.63 -4.29 -15.37
N LEU A 102 -8.47 -4.26 -16.02
CA LEU A 102 -7.23 -3.76 -15.42
C LEU A 102 -7.26 -2.25 -15.21
N LYS A 103 -8.00 -1.53 -16.08
CA LYS A 103 -8.25 -0.08 -16.06
C LYS A 103 -8.85 0.42 -14.74
N LEU A 104 -9.56 -0.44 -14.01
CA LEU A 104 -10.19 -0.10 -12.72
C LEU A 104 -9.24 -0.15 -11.51
N SER A 105 -7.97 -0.52 -11.70
CA SER A 105 -7.04 -0.75 -10.59
C SER A 105 -5.87 0.24 -10.55
N ASN A 106 -5.74 0.97 -9.44
CA ASN A 106 -4.63 1.89 -9.16
C ASN A 106 -3.33 1.20 -8.66
N LYS A 107 -3.28 -0.13 -8.69
CA LYS A 107 -2.12 -0.87 -8.21
C LYS A 107 -0.92 -0.66 -9.13
N ILE A 108 0.20 -0.23 -8.55
CA ILE A 108 1.50 -0.17 -9.24
C ILE A 108 1.95 -1.58 -9.61
N VAL A 109 2.28 -1.79 -10.88
CA VAL A 109 2.77 -3.08 -11.42
C VAL A 109 4.29 -3.03 -11.58
N PHE A 110 4.81 -1.92 -12.10
CA PHE A 110 6.25 -1.73 -12.30
C PHE A 110 6.57 -0.24 -12.43
N ARG A 111 7.87 0.09 -12.48
CA ARG A 111 8.37 1.45 -12.66
C ARG A 111 9.36 1.48 -13.82
N VAL A 112 9.42 2.61 -14.50
CA VAL A 112 10.31 2.86 -15.62
C VAL A 112 11.17 4.07 -15.29
N ILE A 113 12.47 3.98 -15.55
CA ILE A 113 13.39 5.12 -15.51
C ILE A 113 13.67 5.47 -16.97
N PRO A 114 13.26 6.65 -17.43
CA PRO A 114 13.53 7.11 -18.80
C PRO A 114 15.04 7.35 -19.01
N PRO A 115 15.50 7.47 -20.27
CA PRO A 115 16.84 7.94 -20.59
C PRO A 115 17.11 9.31 -19.99
N GLU A 116 18.39 9.64 -19.77
CA GLU A 116 18.78 10.98 -19.33
C GLU A 116 18.31 12.03 -20.36
N ASN A 117 17.73 13.14 -19.87
CA ASN A 117 17.14 14.24 -20.64
C ASN A 117 15.80 13.96 -21.35
N ASP A 118 15.10 12.87 -21.02
CA ASP A 118 13.73 12.63 -21.51
C ASP A 118 12.68 12.75 -20.38
N ASP A 119 12.27 13.99 -20.13
CA ASP A 119 11.36 14.34 -19.03
C ASP A 119 9.87 14.29 -19.43
N GLY A 120 9.52 13.79 -20.62
CA GLY A 120 8.15 13.91 -21.14
C GLY A 120 7.65 12.83 -22.08
N ALA A 121 8.48 11.88 -22.51
CA ALA A 121 8.03 10.86 -23.43
C ALA A 121 7.06 9.86 -22.79
N THR A 122 6.10 9.44 -23.61
CA THR A 122 5.23 8.30 -23.34
C THR A 122 5.86 7.05 -23.93
N TYR A 123 6.02 6.01 -23.12
CA TYR A 123 6.63 4.75 -23.56
C TYR A 123 5.60 3.65 -23.69
N LEU A 124 5.57 3.00 -24.84
CA LEU A 124 4.76 1.81 -25.07
C LEU A 124 5.59 0.58 -24.79
N LEU A 125 5.16 -0.18 -23.79
CA LEU A 125 5.86 -1.36 -23.33
C LEU A 125 4.98 -2.58 -23.62
N LYS A 126 5.35 -3.29 -24.67
CA LYS A 126 4.67 -4.49 -25.14
C LYS A 126 4.86 -5.64 -24.16
N GLU A 127 3.78 -6.36 -23.89
CA GLU A 127 3.82 -7.67 -23.24
C GLU A 127 3.63 -8.79 -24.26
N ALA A 128 2.68 -8.66 -25.18
CA ALA A 128 2.42 -9.68 -26.18
C ALA A 128 1.76 -9.09 -27.43
N ALA A 129 1.91 -9.80 -28.55
CA ALA A 129 1.17 -9.55 -29.79
C ALA A 129 0.46 -10.83 -30.26
N TYR A 130 -0.65 -10.66 -30.97
CA TYR A 130 -1.60 -11.69 -31.33
C TYR A 130 -2.01 -11.54 -32.79
N THR A 131 -2.23 -12.67 -33.46
CA THR A 131 -2.40 -12.74 -34.91
C THR A 131 -3.82 -13.08 -35.35
N PHE A 132 -4.59 -13.82 -34.55
CA PHE A 132 -5.92 -14.28 -34.95
C PHE A 132 -6.94 -14.11 -33.83
N LEU A 133 -8.17 -13.74 -34.16
CA LEU A 133 -9.30 -13.65 -33.23
C LEU A 133 -10.26 -14.82 -33.48
N SER A 134 -10.59 -15.58 -32.43
CA SER A 134 -11.64 -16.61 -32.45
C SER A 134 -12.66 -16.31 -31.36
N GLY A 135 -13.92 -16.06 -31.76
CA GLY A 135 -14.93 -15.52 -30.86
C GLY A 135 -14.46 -14.17 -30.30
N ASN A 136 -14.25 -14.10 -28.98
CA ASN A 136 -13.72 -12.91 -28.30
C ASN A 136 -12.27 -13.07 -27.85
N MET A 137 -11.57 -14.13 -28.27
CA MET A 137 -10.20 -14.44 -27.84
C MET A 137 -9.19 -14.23 -28.97
N TRP A 138 -8.29 -13.29 -28.76
CA TRP A 138 -7.08 -13.13 -29.55
C TRP A 138 -6.09 -14.23 -29.21
N THR A 139 -5.46 -14.81 -30.22
CA THR A 139 -4.50 -15.91 -30.12
C THR A 139 -3.22 -15.56 -30.85
N ALA A 140 -2.08 -15.82 -30.22
CA ALA A 140 -0.78 -15.77 -30.84
C ALA A 140 -0.51 -17.11 -31.53
N ALA A 141 -0.52 -17.13 -32.87
CA ALA A 141 -0.22 -18.36 -33.62
C ALA A 141 1.24 -18.81 -33.51
N GLN A 142 2.12 -17.89 -33.08
CA GLN A 142 3.56 -18.08 -32.96
C GLN A 142 3.97 -18.22 -31.49
N ASN A 143 3.50 -19.29 -30.84
CA ASN A 143 3.81 -19.57 -29.43
C ASN A 143 5.09 -20.37 -29.22
N LYS A 144 5.86 -20.63 -30.27
CA LYS A 144 7.17 -21.25 -30.14
C LYS A 144 8.18 -20.19 -29.69
N PHE A 145 8.67 -20.36 -28.46
CA PHE A 145 9.68 -19.51 -27.86
C PHE A 145 11.08 -20.09 -28.07
N GLU A 146 11.99 -19.30 -28.64
CA GLU A 146 13.38 -19.65 -28.90
C GLU A 146 14.31 -18.91 -27.93
N PRO A 147 15.41 -19.54 -27.47
CA PRO A 147 16.35 -18.92 -26.53
C PRO A 147 17.11 -17.75 -27.15
N VAL A 148 17.14 -16.62 -26.45
CA VAL A 148 17.90 -15.41 -26.83
C VAL A 148 19.39 -15.62 -26.51
N PRO A 149 20.30 -15.46 -27.48
CA PRO A 149 21.73 -15.54 -27.24
C PRO A 149 22.16 -14.51 -26.21
N GLN A 150 23.01 -14.97 -25.29
CA GLN A 150 23.68 -14.12 -24.32
C GLN A 150 25.09 -13.80 -24.85
N ALA A 151 25.47 -12.52 -24.81
CA ALA A 151 26.83 -12.08 -25.09
C ALA A 151 27.76 -12.33 -23.90
N GLU A 152 29.07 -12.22 -24.11
CA GLU A 152 30.10 -12.47 -23.10
C GLU A 152 30.00 -11.53 -21.89
N ASP A 153 29.42 -10.33 -22.08
CA ASP A 153 29.13 -9.34 -21.04
C ASP A 153 27.83 -9.62 -20.25
N GLY A 154 27.13 -10.72 -20.58
CA GLY A 154 25.88 -11.12 -19.95
C GLY A 154 24.62 -10.51 -20.56
N CYS A 155 24.74 -9.66 -21.59
CA CYS A 155 23.60 -9.01 -22.24
C CYS A 155 22.88 -9.95 -23.22
N PHE A 156 21.55 -9.91 -23.25
CA PHE A 156 20.76 -10.69 -24.21
C PHE A 156 20.51 -9.88 -25.47
N ILE A 157 21.02 -10.36 -26.61
CA ILE A 157 20.90 -9.65 -27.88
C ILE A 157 19.71 -10.20 -28.66
N THR A 158 18.67 -9.38 -28.76
CA THR A 158 17.38 -9.76 -29.34
C THR A 158 17.33 -9.53 -30.87
N GLY A 159 18.13 -8.59 -31.39
CA GLY A 159 18.13 -8.21 -32.80
C GLY A 159 18.95 -9.10 -33.76
N LEU A 160 19.83 -9.98 -33.24
CA LEU A 160 20.88 -10.64 -34.06
C LEU A 160 20.70 -12.15 -34.31
N GLN A 161 19.59 -12.75 -33.90
CA GLN A 161 19.45 -14.22 -33.80
C GLN A 161 19.55 -15.03 -35.12
N ARG A 162 19.62 -14.41 -36.30
CA ARG A 162 19.89 -15.10 -37.58
C ARG A 162 20.62 -14.21 -38.58
N VAL A 163 21.53 -13.37 -38.09
CA VAL A 163 22.46 -12.66 -38.96
C VAL A 163 23.67 -13.57 -39.11
N SER A 164 24.03 -13.94 -40.34
CA SER A 164 25.26 -14.67 -40.61
C SER A 164 26.43 -13.99 -39.90
N ASN A 165 27.43 -14.76 -39.47
CA ASN A 165 28.63 -14.20 -38.81
C ASN A 165 29.25 -13.03 -39.61
N ARG A 166 28.98 -12.96 -40.93
CA ARG A 166 29.36 -11.87 -41.84
C ARG A 166 28.71 -10.52 -41.51
N ARG A 167 27.40 -10.41 -41.23
CA ARG A 167 26.82 -9.11 -40.81
C ARG A 167 26.88 -8.81 -39.32
N LYS A 168 27.32 -9.75 -38.46
CA LYS A 168 27.80 -9.38 -37.11
C LYS A 168 29.04 -8.48 -37.20
N ALA A 169 29.93 -8.80 -38.15
CA ALA A 169 31.09 -7.96 -38.47
C ALA A 169 30.69 -6.68 -39.23
N GLU A 170 29.73 -6.74 -40.16
CA GLU A 170 29.25 -5.53 -40.86
C GLU A 170 28.47 -4.58 -39.93
N ALA A 171 27.70 -5.08 -38.95
CA ALA A 171 27.04 -4.24 -37.94
C ALA A 171 28.03 -3.65 -36.90
N GLN A 172 29.24 -4.21 -36.79
CA GLN A 172 30.36 -3.59 -36.09
C GLN A 172 31.11 -2.57 -36.97
N GLN A 173 31.01 -2.65 -38.30
CA GLN A 173 31.68 -1.76 -39.25
C GLN A 173 30.80 -0.59 -39.75
N GLU A 174 29.48 -0.74 -39.83
CA GLU A 174 28.53 0.35 -40.08
C GLU A 174 28.22 1.08 -38.76
N GLY A 175 29.13 2.00 -38.42
CA GLY A 175 29.20 2.67 -37.13
C GLY A 175 27.99 3.51 -36.71
N GLN A 176 27.08 2.89 -35.96
CA GLN A 176 26.56 3.52 -34.74
C GLN A 176 26.75 2.57 -33.56
N PRO A 177 27.55 2.94 -32.55
CA PRO A 177 27.66 2.14 -31.34
C PRO A 177 26.28 1.98 -30.68
N LEU A 178 25.90 0.76 -30.29
CA LEU A 178 24.76 0.51 -29.39
C LEU A 178 24.83 1.36 -28.10
N SER A 179 26.03 1.82 -27.75
CA SER A 179 26.34 2.70 -26.63
C SER A 179 25.68 4.10 -26.68
N GLY A 180 25.10 4.53 -27.81
CA GLY A 180 24.40 5.82 -27.95
C GLY A 180 22.87 5.72 -28.07
N ARG A 181 22.30 4.51 -28.01
CA ARG A 181 20.85 4.31 -28.12
C ARG A 181 20.15 4.60 -26.79
N PRO A 182 18.90 5.11 -26.82
CA PRO A 182 18.17 5.38 -25.60
C PRO A 182 17.98 4.09 -24.80
N LYS A 183 18.14 4.22 -23.48
CA LYS A 183 18.09 3.11 -22.54
C LYS A 183 16.97 3.34 -21.54
N LEU A 184 16.07 2.36 -21.44
CA LEU A 184 15.02 2.33 -20.43
C LEU A 184 15.38 1.33 -19.35
N THR A 185 15.40 1.75 -18.09
CA THR A 185 15.54 0.82 -16.97
C THR A 185 14.15 0.49 -16.42
N ILE A 186 13.79 -0.78 -16.43
CA ILE A 186 12.49 -1.27 -15.98
C ILE A 186 12.65 -2.07 -14.70
N LEU A 187 11.83 -1.74 -13.71
CA LEU A 187 11.88 -2.34 -12.38
C LEU A 187 10.54 -2.98 -12.08
N THR A 188 10.53 -4.31 -12.06
CA THR A 188 9.30 -5.11 -12.02
C THR A 188 9.36 -6.21 -10.99
N ARG A 189 8.20 -6.72 -10.60
CA ARG A 189 8.07 -7.92 -9.79
C ARG A 189 7.32 -9.00 -10.57
N ILE A 190 8.00 -10.11 -10.80
CA ILE A 190 7.45 -11.34 -11.37
C ILE A 190 7.14 -12.29 -10.21
N LYS A 191 5.89 -12.74 -10.09
CA LYS A 191 5.45 -13.57 -8.95
C LYS A 191 5.75 -15.06 -9.10
N LYS A 192 6.01 -15.51 -10.32
CA LYS A 192 6.22 -16.91 -10.70
C LYS A 192 7.66 -17.08 -11.19
N THR A 193 8.13 -18.32 -11.28
CA THR A 193 9.44 -18.64 -11.90
C THR A 193 9.49 -18.24 -13.37
N LYS A 194 8.35 -18.21 -14.08
CA LYS A 194 8.25 -17.69 -15.45
C LYS A 194 7.48 -16.37 -15.49
N GLY A 195 7.93 -15.45 -16.33
CA GLY A 195 7.22 -14.19 -16.54
C GLY A 195 7.53 -13.51 -17.86
N ILE A 196 6.64 -12.60 -18.25
CA ILE A 196 6.77 -11.79 -19.47
C ILE A 196 7.53 -10.51 -19.14
N LEU A 197 8.57 -10.24 -19.91
CA LEU A 197 9.29 -8.97 -19.89
C LEU A 197 8.53 -7.94 -20.72
N LYS A 198 8.53 -6.70 -20.24
CA LYS A 198 7.87 -5.58 -20.89
C LYS A 198 8.95 -4.80 -21.62
N ALA A 199 8.81 -4.62 -22.91
CA ALA A 199 9.84 -3.96 -23.70
C ALA A 199 9.21 -3.08 -24.78
N PRO A 200 9.89 -2.02 -25.22
CA PRO A 200 9.56 -1.34 -26.46
C PRO A 200 9.55 -2.33 -27.64
N GLU A 201 8.75 -2.03 -28.66
CA GLU A 201 8.60 -2.90 -29.85
C GLU A 201 9.93 -3.16 -30.56
N ASN A 202 10.82 -2.17 -30.56
CA ASN A 202 12.15 -2.19 -31.17
C ASN A 202 13.28 -2.39 -30.15
N ALA A 203 13.04 -3.22 -29.13
CA ALA A 203 14.09 -3.63 -28.20
C ALA A 203 15.23 -4.34 -28.96
N LEU A 204 16.47 -3.95 -28.69
CA LEU A 204 17.67 -4.48 -29.35
C LEU A 204 18.46 -5.36 -28.38
N GLU A 205 18.58 -4.88 -27.15
CA GLU A 205 19.36 -5.51 -26.09
C GLU A 205 18.55 -5.46 -24.80
N VAL A 206 18.56 -6.57 -24.08
CA VAL A 206 18.00 -6.68 -22.74
C VAL A 206 19.12 -7.12 -21.80
N ASN A 207 19.57 -6.22 -20.93
CA ASN A 207 20.60 -6.52 -19.93
C ASN A 207 19.94 -6.79 -18.58
N CYS A 208 20.20 -7.99 -18.04
CA CYS A 208 19.61 -8.49 -16.80
C CYS A 208 20.70 -9.11 -15.91
N ILE A 209 20.99 -8.47 -14.77
CA ILE A 209 22.06 -8.89 -13.85
C ILE A 209 21.80 -10.27 -13.19
N ALA A 210 20.57 -10.79 -13.25
CA ALA A 210 20.16 -11.95 -12.44
C ALA A 210 19.27 -12.96 -13.18
N ILE A 211 19.36 -13.06 -14.51
CA ILE A 211 18.55 -13.98 -15.31
C ILE A 211 19.45 -15.03 -15.97
N SER A 212 19.07 -16.31 -15.82
CA SER A 212 19.75 -17.44 -16.45
C SER A 212 19.42 -17.57 -17.94
N SER A 213 18.17 -17.31 -18.34
CA SER A 213 17.76 -17.38 -19.75
C SER A 213 16.54 -16.52 -20.07
N ILE A 214 16.57 -15.90 -21.24
CA ILE A 214 15.44 -15.23 -21.88
C ILE A 214 15.08 -16.01 -23.14
N ARG A 215 13.78 -16.15 -23.41
CA ARG A 215 13.26 -16.66 -24.68
C ARG A 215 12.38 -15.61 -25.36
N THR A 216 12.35 -15.63 -26.68
CA THR A 216 11.52 -14.75 -27.50
C THR A 216 10.71 -15.55 -28.51
N ASN A 217 9.57 -15.02 -28.94
CA ASN A 217 8.82 -15.59 -30.06
C ASN A 217 8.91 -14.70 -31.30
N GLY A 218 8.41 -15.20 -32.44
CA GLY A 218 8.41 -14.47 -33.71
C GLY A 218 7.59 -13.17 -33.74
N LEU A 219 6.85 -12.86 -32.66
CA LEU A 219 6.03 -11.66 -32.50
C LEU A 219 6.68 -10.60 -31.59
N GLY A 220 7.89 -10.87 -31.08
CA GLY A 220 8.63 -9.97 -30.19
C GLY A 220 8.11 -9.98 -28.75
N THR A 221 7.59 -11.13 -28.29
CA THR A 221 7.24 -11.36 -26.87
C THR A 221 8.43 -11.97 -26.16
N PHE A 222 8.87 -11.35 -25.07
CA PHE A 222 10.00 -11.83 -24.27
C PHE A 222 9.51 -12.52 -22.99
N VAL A 223 10.03 -13.72 -22.75
CA VAL A 223 9.76 -14.51 -21.56
C VAL A 223 11.06 -14.78 -20.83
N VAL A 224 11.07 -14.53 -19.52
CA VAL A 224 12.13 -14.97 -18.62
C VAL A 224 11.75 -16.30 -17.99
N ASP A 225 12.72 -17.21 -17.93
CA ASP A 225 12.66 -18.40 -17.10
C ASP A 225 13.47 -18.17 -15.80
N ASP A 226 13.03 -18.82 -14.73
CA ASP A 226 13.59 -18.72 -13.37
C ASP A 226 13.78 -17.30 -12.84
N ALA A 227 12.80 -16.44 -13.09
CA ALA A 227 12.75 -15.08 -12.56
C ALA A 227 12.88 -15.10 -11.03
N PRO A 228 13.90 -14.45 -10.45
CA PRO A 228 14.15 -14.56 -9.02
C PRO A 228 13.09 -13.79 -8.19
N GLY A 229 12.22 -13.02 -8.84
CA GLY A 229 11.03 -12.44 -8.24
C GLY A 229 10.99 -10.94 -8.45
N PHE A 230 11.90 -10.20 -7.82
CA PHE A 230 12.11 -8.79 -8.16
C PHE A 230 13.22 -8.68 -9.19
N MET A 231 13.02 -7.90 -10.25
CA MET A 231 14.00 -7.75 -11.32
C MET A 231 14.13 -6.30 -11.77
N ILE A 232 15.36 -5.97 -12.11
CA ILE A 232 15.76 -4.71 -12.73
C ILE A 232 16.47 -5.10 -14.01
N TYR A 233 16.01 -4.55 -15.12
CA TYR A 233 16.62 -4.81 -16.41
C TYR A 233 16.65 -3.54 -17.24
N ASP A 234 17.73 -3.40 -18.00
CA ASP A 234 17.92 -2.32 -18.94
C ASP A 234 17.53 -2.81 -20.32
N VAL A 235 16.70 -2.03 -21.01
CA VAL A 235 16.31 -2.27 -22.39
C VAL A 235 16.86 -1.15 -23.25
N ARG A 236 17.78 -1.47 -24.15
CA ARG A 236 18.16 -0.56 -25.23
C ARG A 236 17.24 -0.80 -26.40
N TYR A 237 16.73 0.28 -26.97
CA TYR A 237 15.78 0.23 -28.06
C TYR A 237 16.15 1.26 -29.13
N GLY A 238 15.72 1.00 -30.36
CA GLY A 238 16.02 1.86 -31.49
C GLY A 238 15.83 1.13 -32.81
N ASP A 239 15.94 1.85 -33.91
CA ASP A 239 15.93 1.26 -35.26
C ASP A 239 17.33 0.75 -35.58
N PRO A 240 17.58 -0.56 -35.46
CA PRO A 240 17.74 -1.38 -36.66
C PRO A 240 17.01 -2.73 -36.56
N GLY A 241 15.96 -2.90 -37.37
CA GLY A 241 15.53 -4.19 -37.92
C GLY A 241 15.41 -5.34 -36.93
N THR A 242 14.74 -5.14 -35.79
CA THR A 242 14.41 -6.24 -34.87
C THR A 242 13.72 -7.34 -35.67
N LYS A 243 14.25 -8.57 -35.63
CA LYS A 243 13.79 -9.69 -36.46
C LYS A 243 12.46 -10.27 -35.92
N ILE A 244 11.45 -9.42 -35.82
CA ILE A 244 10.05 -9.81 -35.78
C ILE A 244 9.75 -10.44 -37.14
N LEU A 245 9.05 -11.57 -37.15
CA LEU A 245 8.80 -12.27 -38.41
C LEU A 245 8.02 -11.36 -39.37
N PRO A 246 8.34 -11.44 -40.69
CA PRO A 246 7.55 -10.76 -41.70
C PRO A 246 6.08 -11.19 -41.61
N PRO A 247 5.16 -10.40 -42.17
CA PRO A 247 3.75 -10.72 -42.10
C PRO A 247 3.44 -12.09 -42.70
N GLY A 248 2.69 -12.89 -41.96
CA GLY A 248 2.16 -14.18 -42.42
C GLY A 248 0.72 -14.05 -42.91
N LYS A 249 0.15 -15.15 -43.43
CA LYS A 249 -1.25 -15.18 -43.90
C LYS A 249 -2.25 -14.78 -42.79
N LEU A 250 -1.98 -15.14 -41.55
CA LEU A 250 -2.83 -14.80 -40.40
C LEU A 250 -2.85 -13.30 -40.08
N ASP A 251 -1.81 -12.55 -40.48
CA ASP A 251 -1.73 -11.11 -40.28
C ASP A 251 -2.66 -10.33 -41.24
N LEU A 252 -3.28 -11.02 -42.21
CA LEU A 252 -4.31 -10.52 -43.13
C LEU A 252 -5.70 -11.15 -42.90
N LEU A 253 -5.80 -12.15 -42.02
CA LEU A 253 -7.04 -12.91 -41.84
C LEU A 253 -8.06 -12.11 -41.01
N ILE A 254 -9.28 -11.98 -41.54
CA ILE A 254 -10.44 -11.46 -40.81
C ILE A 254 -11.38 -12.64 -40.57
N PRO A 255 -11.94 -12.83 -39.36
CA PRO A 255 -12.91 -13.89 -39.12
C PRO A 255 -14.13 -13.74 -40.02
N ASP A 256 -14.71 -14.85 -40.49
CA ASP A 256 -15.77 -14.85 -41.51
C ASP A 256 -16.99 -14.02 -41.13
N ARG A 257 -17.31 -13.99 -39.83
CA ARG A 257 -18.44 -13.23 -39.29
C ARG A 257 -18.28 -11.72 -39.51
N GLU A 258 -17.09 -11.18 -39.28
CA GLU A 258 -16.80 -9.75 -39.41
C GLU A 258 -16.32 -9.37 -40.82
N LYS A 259 -15.88 -10.35 -41.62
CA LYS A 259 -15.23 -10.14 -42.93
C LYS A 259 -16.01 -9.24 -43.88
N ALA A 260 -17.29 -9.54 -44.10
CA ALA A 260 -18.12 -8.77 -45.03
C ALA A 260 -18.28 -7.30 -44.59
N LEU A 261 -18.47 -7.06 -43.28
CA LEU A 261 -18.58 -5.72 -42.73
C LEU A 261 -17.33 -4.88 -43.01
N PHE A 262 -16.16 -5.40 -42.66
CA PHE A 262 -14.90 -4.66 -42.80
C PHE A 262 -14.46 -4.52 -44.24
N GLN A 263 -14.74 -5.49 -45.11
CA GLN A 263 -14.48 -5.37 -46.55
C GLN A 263 -15.35 -4.27 -47.17
N ASN A 264 -16.65 -4.25 -46.88
CA ASN A 264 -17.54 -3.20 -47.37
C ASN A 264 -17.15 -1.82 -46.83
N LEU A 265 -16.74 -1.74 -45.56
CA LEU A 265 -16.27 -0.51 -44.95
C LEU A 265 -14.96 -0.02 -45.58
N ALA A 266 -14.01 -0.92 -45.84
CA ALA A 266 -12.77 -0.58 -46.52
C ALA A 266 -13.07 -0.01 -47.92
N VAL A 267 -13.94 -0.65 -48.70
CA VAL A 267 -14.38 -0.13 -50.01
C VAL A 267 -15.06 1.24 -49.89
N ALA A 268 -15.98 1.41 -48.93
CA ALA A 268 -16.70 2.68 -48.73
C ALA A 268 -15.77 3.84 -48.34
N LEU A 269 -14.71 3.56 -47.57
CA LEU A 269 -13.67 4.53 -47.23
C LEU A 269 -12.60 4.66 -48.34
N GLY A 270 -12.74 3.90 -49.43
CA GLY A 270 -11.81 3.85 -50.53
C GLY A 270 -10.47 3.22 -50.17
N PHE A 271 -10.38 2.41 -49.12
CA PHE A 271 -9.19 1.64 -48.77
C PHE A 271 -9.20 0.33 -49.57
N GLY A 272 -8.32 0.24 -50.57
CA GLY A 272 -8.09 -0.98 -51.34
C GLY A 272 -6.65 -1.47 -51.16
N PRO A 273 -6.37 -2.73 -51.52
CA PRO A 273 -5.03 -3.32 -51.42
C PRO A 273 -3.96 -2.55 -52.22
N ASP A 274 -4.36 -1.81 -53.25
CA ASP A 274 -3.45 -1.02 -54.09
C ASP A 274 -3.08 0.34 -53.46
N LYS A 275 -3.74 0.77 -52.38
CA LYS A 275 -3.41 2.02 -51.72
C LYS A 275 -2.24 1.84 -50.74
N PRO A 276 -1.18 2.67 -50.84
CA PRO A 276 -0.07 2.62 -49.91
C PRO A 276 -0.52 2.83 -48.47
N ALA A 277 0.03 2.03 -47.54
CA ALA A 277 -0.29 2.12 -46.12
C ALA A 277 -0.11 3.53 -45.56
N GLN A 278 0.89 4.30 -46.03
CA GLN A 278 1.12 5.67 -45.58
C GLN A 278 -0.06 6.61 -45.84
N LYS A 279 -0.88 6.34 -46.86
CA LYS A 279 -2.09 7.10 -47.16
C LYS A 279 -3.31 6.59 -46.39
N VAL A 280 -3.35 5.29 -46.09
CA VAL A 280 -4.48 4.66 -45.39
C VAL A 280 -4.45 4.93 -43.89
N LEU A 281 -3.27 4.90 -43.25
CA LEU A 281 -3.15 5.06 -41.80
C LEU A 281 -3.73 6.38 -41.25
N PRO A 282 -3.42 7.57 -41.82
CA PRO A 282 -3.98 8.82 -41.32
C PRO A 282 -5.51 8.90 -41.45
N GLU A 283 -6.06 8.36 -42.54
CA GLU A 283 -7.51 8.36 -42.80
C GLU A 283 -8.26 7.42 -41.86
N ILE A 284 -7.70 6.24 -41.55
CA ILE A 284 -8.27 5.35 -40.52
C ILE A 284 -8.28 6.05 -39.16
N LYS A 285 -7.17 6.71 -38.79
CA LYS A 285 -7.09 7.44 -37.52
C LYS A 285 -8.15 8.56 -37.45
N LYS A 286 -8.27 9.33 -38.53
CA LYS A 286 -9.30 10.37 -38.68
C LYS A 286 -10.71 9.80 -38.55
N TYR A 287 -11.00 8.68 -39.23
CA TYR A 287 -12.30 8.01 -39.17
C TYR A 287 -12.69 7.65 -37.74
N PHE A 288 -11.79 7.01 -36.97
CA PHE A 288 -12.08 6.68 -35.57
C PHE A 288 -12.21 7.93 -34.69
N PHE A 289 -11.33 8.92 -34.85
CA PHE A 289 -11.36 10.13 -34.03
C PHE A 289 -12.61 10.99 -34.26
N SER A 290 -13.17 10.99 -35.48
CA SER A 290 -14.36 11.77 -35.80
C SER A 290 -15.68 11.05 -35.50
N ASN A 291 -15.71 9.72 -35.49
CA ASN A 291 -16.97 8.96 -35.44
C ASN A 291 -17.16 8.15 -34.15
N PHE A 292 -16.13 8.00 -33.32
CA PHE A 292 -16.16 7.12 -32.16
C PHE A 292 -15.72 7.83 -30.87
N SER A 293 -16.18 7.32 -29.74
CA SER A 293 -15.89 7.86 -28.41
C SER A 293 -15.26 6.83 -27.47
N TYR A 294 -14.37 7.29 -26.59
CA TYR A 294 -13.78 6.44 -25.55
C TYR A 294 -14.65 6.37 -24.30
N SER A 295 -14.95 5.15 -23.84
CA SER A 295 -15.61 4.86 -22.55
C SER A 295 -15.14 3.53 -21.96
N LEU A 296 -14.97 3.50 -20.64
CA LEU A 296 -14.80 2.26 -19.85
C LEU A 296 -16.14 1.69 -19.35
N ASP A 297 -17.19 2.51 -19.34
CA ASP A 297 -18.55 2.09 -19.00
C ASP A 297 -19.28 1.69 -20.29
N LEU A 298 -19.34 0.39 -20.53
CA LEU A 298 -20.01 -0.20 -21.69
C LEU A 298 -21.24 -0.94 -21.18
N LYS A 299 -22.41 -0.57 -21.69
CA LYS A 299 -23.63 -1.37 -21.48
C LYS A 299 -23.40 -2.75 -22.10
N ALA A 300 -23.67 -3.81 -21.34
CA ALA A 300 -23.59 -5.16 -21.86
C ALA A 300 -24.58 -5.29 -23.04
N GLY A 301 -24.04 -5.52 -24.24
CA GLY A 301 -24.84 -5.85 -25.41
C GLY A 301 -25.18 -7.34 -25.40
N ASP A 302 -26.44 -7.69 -25.70
CA ASP A 302 -26.95 -9.05 -25.82
C ASP A 302 -26.49 -9.79 -27.11
N GLN A 303 -25.43 -9.30 -27.76
CA GLN A 303 -25.08 -9.67 -29.13
C GLN A 303 -23.85 -10.58 -29.19
N THR A 304 -23.87 -11.49 -30.17
CA THR A 304 -22.84 -12.50 -30.39
C THR A 304 -21.53 -11.95 -30.97
N SER A 305 -21.49 -10.71 -31.50
CA SER A 305 -20.26 -10.03 -31.96
C SER A 305 -20.12 -8.60 -31.39
N PRO A 306 -19.30 -8.42 -30.33
CA PRO A 306 -19.06 -7.10 -29.73
C PRO A 306 -18.40 -6.08 -30.67
N ILE A 307 -17.58 -6.55 -31.62
CA ILE A 307 -16.86 -5.68 -32.56
C ILE A 307 -17.80 -5.16 -33.65
N THR A 308 -18.69 -6.01 -34.18
CA THR A 308 -19.73 -5.57 -35.13
C THR A 308 -20.64 -4.52 -34.51
N GLU A 309 -21.05 -4.73 -33.25
CA GLU A 309 -21.86 -3.76 -32.52
C GLU A 309 -21.11 -2.43 -32.29
N PHE A 310 -19.83 -2.49 -31.92
CA PHE A 310 -18.98 -1.31 -31.78
C PHE A 310 -18.93 -0.50 -33.07
N MET A 311 -18.75 -1.16 -34.22
CA MET A 311 -18.63 -0.48 -35.51
C MET A 311 -19.96 0.09 -36.03
N THR A 312 -21.08 -0.60 -35.82
CA THR A 312 -22.35 -0.25 -36.46
C THR A 312 -23.30 0.54 -35.56
N ARG A 313 -23.28 0.29 -34.24
CA ARG A 313 -24.29 0.80 -33.30
C ARG A 313 -23.70 1.67 -32.21
N THR A 314 -22.87 1.12 -31.32
CA THR A 314 -22.50 1.82 -30.09
C THR A 314 -21.48 2.93 -30.35
N LYS A 315 -20.55 2.72 -31.28
CA LYS A 315 -19.46 3.64 -31.62
C LYS A 315 -18.69 4.18 -30.41
N THR A 316 -18.76 3.45 -29.31
CA THR A 316 -18.22 3.83 -28.00
C THR A 316 -17.60 2.59 -27.39
N GLY A 317 -16.34 2.68 -26.99
CA GLY A 317 -15.55 1.52 -26.59
C GLY A 317 -14.29 1.91 -25.80
N HIS A 318 -13.60 0.92 -25.24
CA HIS A 318 -12.25 1.09 -24.71
C HIS A 318 -11.19 0.59 -25.70
N CYS A 319 -9.90 0.78 -25.38
CA CYS A 319 -8.76 0.51 -26.27
C CYS A 319 -8.82 -0.83 -27.02
N GLU A 320 -9.27 -1.91 -26.39
CA GLU A 320 -9.35 -3.23 -27.04
C GLU A 320 -10.32 -3.27 -28.25
N TYR A 321 -11.42 -2.51 -28.22
CA TYR A 321 -12.37 -2.41 -29.33
C TYR A 321 -11.75 -1.63 -30.49
N PHE A 322 -11.13 -0.48 -30.20
CA PHE A 322 -10.44 0.34 -31.18
C PHE A 322 -9.30 -0.43 -31.85
N ALA A 323 -8.43 -1.07 -31.07
CA ALA A 323 -7.33 -1.88 -31.58
C ALA A 323 -7.84 -3.04 -32.45
N THR A 324 -8.86 -3.77 -32.01
CA THR A 324 -9.43 -4.89 -32.79
C THR A 324 -10.05 -4.42 -34.10
N ALA A 325 -10.89 -3.39 -34.05
CA ALA A 325 -11.52 -2.82 -35.25
C ALA A 325 -10.49 -2.26 -36.24
N THR A 326 -9.41 -1.66 -35.73
CA THR A 326 -8.32 -1.13 -36.54
C THR A 326 -7.56 -2.24 -37.24
N VAL A 327 -7.22 -3.32 -36.53
CA VAL A 327 -6.61 -4.51 -37.14
C VAL A 327 -7.48 -5.03 -38.27
N PHE A 328 -8.79 -5.18 -38.07
CA PHE A 328 -9.70 -5.70 -39.10
C PHE A 328 -9.83 -4.77 -40.30
N LEU A 329 -9.91 -3.45 -40.08
CA LEU A 329 -10.00 -2.48 -41.17
C LEU A 329 -8.70 -2.42 -42.00
N LEU A 330 -7.53 -2.51 -41.35
CA LEU A 330 -6.25 -2.59 -42.04
C LEU A 330 -6.12 -3.87 -42.86
N ARG A 331 -6.51 -5.01 -42.27
CA ARG A 331 -6.53 -6.31 -42.97
C ARG A 331 -7.47 -6.29 -44.18
N ALA A 332 -8.62 -5.63 -44.07
CA ALA A 332 -9.56 -5.47 -45.17
C ALA A 332 -8.99 -4.59 -46.28
N ALA A 333 -8.13 -3.62 -45.93
CA ALA A 333 -7.35 -2.81 -46.86
C ALA A 333 -6.10 -3.52 -47.41
N GLY A 334 -5.89 -4.81 -47.11
CA GLY A 334 -4.71 -5.56 -47.57
C GLY A 334 -3.41 -5.25 -46.82
N ILE A 335 -3.48 -4.51 -45.71
CA ILE A 335 -2.32 -4.13 -44.91
C ILE A 335 -2.18 -5.11 -43.74
N PRO A 336 -1.04 -5.83 -43.62
CA PRO A 336 -0.84 -6.75 -42.51
C PRO A 336 -0.81 -6.02 -41.16
N ALA A 337 -1.61 -6.51 -40.22
CA ALA A 337 -1.77 -5.89 -38.91
C ALA A 337 -1.90 -6.94 -37.81
N ARG A 338 -1.45 -6.62 -36.59
CA ARG A 338 -1.52 -7.47 -35.39
C ARG A 338 -2.13 -6.72 -34.23
N TYR A 339 -2.82 -7.44 -33.36
CA TYR A 339 -3.30 -6.90 -32.09
C TYR A 339 -2.17 -7.02 -31.06
N ALA A 340 -1.84 -5.93 -30.36
CA ALA A 340 -0.81 -5.93 -29.33
C ALA A 340 -1.35 -5.40 -28.01
N ALA A 341 -0.81 -5.92 -26.92
CA ALA A 341 -1.21 -5.57 -25.56
C ALA A 341 0.01 -5.37 -24.67
N GLY A 342 -0.10 -4.41 -23.76
CA GLY A 342 0.94 -4.11 -22.80
C GLY A 342 0.55 -2.93 -21.92
N TYR A 343 1.47 -1.98 -21.76
CA TYR A 343 1.27 -0.81 -20.92
C TYR A 343 1.76 0.47 -21.59
N MET A 344 1.05 1.56 -21.36
CA MET A 344 1.50 2.90 -21.72
C MET A 344 2.06 3.60 -20.47
N ALA A 345 3.35 3.91 -20.47
CA ALA A 345 4.04 4.52 -19.34
C ALA A 345 4.16 6.03 -19.55
N PHE A 346 3.34 6.80 -18.84
CA PHE A 346 3.30 8.27 -18.90
C PHE A 346 3.19 8.95 -17.52
N GLU A 347 2.62 8.28 -16.50
CA GLU A 347 2.42 8.87 -15.17
C GLU A 347 3.74 9.13 -14.45
N LYS A 348 4.05 10.41 -14.19
CA LYS A 348 5.24 10.81 -13.43
C LYS A 348 5.09 10.50 -11.95
N SER A 349 6.16 10.01 -11.33
CA SER A 349 6.25 9.79 -9.89
C SER A 349 6.34 11.13 -9.14
N PHE A 350 5.70 11.22 -7.97
CA PHE A 350 5.72 12.41 -7.10
C PHE A 350 7.13 12.83 -6.62
N MET A 351 8.11 11.91 -6.60
CA MET A 351 9.48 12.14 -6.09
C MET A 351 10.59 12.08 -7.16
N GLY A 352 10.33 12.45 -8.42
CA GLY A 352 11.38 12.68 -9.44
C GLY A 352 11.30 11.81 -10.71
N ASN A 353 12.40 11.71 -11.48
CA ASN A 353 12.58 11.13 -12.84
C ASN A 353 12.24 9.64 -12.99
N LYS A 354 11.07 9.21 -12.54
CA LYS A 354 10.57 7.85 -12.67
C LYS A 354 9.12 7.91 -13.13
N ILE A 355 8.78 7.00 -14.03
CA ILE A 355 7.42 6.80 -14.49
C ILE A 355 6.82 5.62 -13.71
N VAL A 356 5.67 5.86 -13.10
CA VAL A 356 4.90 4.85 -12.37
C VAL A 356 3.94 4.17 -13.34
N VAL A 357 4.03 2.84 -13.44
CA VAL A 357 3.11 2.08 -14.28
C VAL A 357 2.15 1.27 -13.43
N ARG A 358 0.87 1.61 -13.52
CA ARG A 358 -0.23 0.99 -12.79
C ARG A 358 -0.97 -0.01 -13.67
N ARG A 359 -1.78 -0.87 -13.05
CA ARG A 359 -2.69 -1.76 -13.78
C ARG A 359 -3.60 -0.98 -14.71
N LYS A 360 -4.03 0.21 -14.30
CA LYS A 360 -4.86 1.08 -15.13
C LYS A 360 -4.19 1.57 -16.42
N HIS A 361 -2.86 1.58 -16.46
CA HIS A 361 -2.12 1.96 -17.66
C HIS A 361 -2.01 0.82 -18.68
N ALA A 362 -2.63 -0.33 -18.43
CA ALA A 362 -2.71 -1.40 -19.41
C ALA A 362 -3.38 -0.86 -20.68
N HIS A 363 -2.84 -1.17 -21.85
CA HIS A 363 -3.30 -0.61 -23.12
C HIS A 363 -3.24 -1.65 -24.23
N ALA A 364 -4.13 -1.51 -25.20
CA ALA A 364 -4.17 -2.32 -26.41
C ALA A 364 -4.02 -1.42 -27.64
N TRP A 365 -3.26 -1.88 -28.62
CA TRP A 365 -3.00 -1.14 -29.85
C TRP A 365 -2.83 -2.07 -31.05
N THR A 366 -2.62 -1.48 -32.23
CA THR A 366 -2.35 -2.21 -33.47
C THR A 366 -0.87 -2.11 -33.82
N GLU A 367 -0.23 -3.22 -34.17
CA GLU A 367 1.05 -3.19 -34.89
C GLU A 367 0.75 -3.33 -36.39
N VAL A 368 1.32 -2.48 -37.23
CA VAL A 368 1.09 -2.49 -38.67
C VAL A 368 2.41 -2.66 -39.43
N PHE A 369 2.40 -3.48 -40.48
CA PHE A 369 3.58 -3.71 -41.30
C PHE A 369 3.68 -2.68 -42.43
N VAL A 370 4.66 -1.78 -42.35
CA VAL A 370 4.89 -0.71 -43.33
C VAL A 370 6.37 -0.62 -43.65
N ASN A 371 6.73 -0.59 -44.94
CA ASN A 371 8.11 -0.44 -45.41
C ASN A 371 9.09 -1.46 -44.79
N GLY A 372 8.68 -2.73 -44.70
CA GLY A 372 9.54 -3.80 -44.21
C GLY A 372 9.64 -3.91 -42.69
N ARG A 373 8.89 -3.10 -41.92
CA ARG A 373 8.94 -3.09 -40.46
C ARG A 373 7.55 -3.06 -39.85
N TRP A 374 7.45 -3.63 -38.65
CA TRP A 374 6.29 -3.46 -37.76
C TRP A 374 6.43 -2.13 -37.03
N ILE A 375 5.35 -1.36 -37.02
CA ILE A 375 5.25 -0.10 -36.28
C ILE A 375 3.97 -0.08 -35.44
N PHE A 376 4.07 0.53 -34.27
CA PHE A 376 2.92 0.90 -33.46
C PHE A 376 1.95 1.82 -34.20
N PHE A 377 0.66 1.53 -34.10
CA PHE A 377 -0.44 2.34 -34.60
C PHE A 377 -1.64 2.27 -33.65
N ASP A 378 -2.08 3.43 -33.15
CA ASP A 378 -3.20 3.53 -32.22
C ASP A 378 -4.22 4.57 -32.70
N THR A 379 -5.48 4.13 -32.70
CA THR A 379 -6.67 4.83 -33.13
C THR A 379 -7.61 5.15 -31.96
N THR A 380 -7.17 4.89 -30.73
CA THR A 380 -7.89 5.29 -29.52
C THR A 380 -7.87 6.82 -29.38
N PRO A 381 -9.02 7.51 -29.26
CA PRO A 381 -9.09 8.98 -29.23
C PRO A 381 -8.34 9.61 -28.05
N PRO A 382 -7.48 10.63 -28.21
CA PRO A 382 -6.56 11.13 -27.18
C PRO A 382 -7.21 11.52 -25.85
N SER A 383 -8.50 11.89 -25.84
CA SER A 383 -9.28 12.22 -24.64
C SER A 383 -9.35 11.09 -23.60
N TRP A 384 -8.91 9.88 -23.95
CA TRP A 384 -8.81 8.78 -23.00
C TRP A 384 -7.79 9.03 -21.87
N THR A 385 -6.67 9.72 -22.15
CA THR A 385 -5.62 9.96 -21.13
C THR A 385 -6.13 10.91 -20.05
N GLU A 386 -6.76 12.01 -20.44
CA GLU A 386 -7.35 13.01 -19.53
C GLU A 386 -8.47 12.40 -18.67
N LYS A 387 -9.34 11.58 -19.27
CA LYS A 387 -10.40 10.88 -18.54
C LYS A 387 -9.83 9.92 -17.48
N GLU A 388 -8.70 9.26 -17.77
CA GLU A 388 -8.05 8.32 -16.83
C GLU A 388 -7.19 9.02 -15.75
N GLU A 389 -6.74 10.26 -16.01
CA GLU A 389 -6.06 11.12 -15.04
C GLU A 389 -7.01 11.75 -14.01
N SER A 390 -8.27 12.05 -14.37
CA SER A 390 -9.22 12.75 -13.48
C SER A 390 -9.73 11.94 -12.26
N LEU A 391 -9.55 10.61 -12.20
CA LEU A 391 -10.01 9.73 -11.12
C LEU A 391 -9.08 9.69 -9.87
N PHE A 392 -8.31 10.76 -9.59
CA PHE A 392 -6.97 10.66 -8.97
C PHE A 392 -6.76 11.10 -7.51
N ILE A 393 -7.75 11.55 -6.74
CA ILE A 393 -7.46 12.30 -5.48
C ILE A 393 -6.95 11.43 -4.27
N MET A 394 -6.73 10.11 -4.40
CA MET A 394 -6.32 9.23 -3.27
C MET A 394 -5.12 8.29 -3.57
N THR A 395 -4.10 8.74 -4.31
CA THR A 395 -2.93 7.90 -4.70
C THR A 395 -1.66 8.12 -3.87
N ALA A 396 -1.52 9.26 -3.19
CA ALA A 396 -0.26 9.64 -2.51
C ALA A 396 0.17 8.66 -1.40
N ILE A 397 -0.76 8.17 -0.58
CA ILE A 397 -0.46 7.27 0.54
C ILE A 397 -0.04 5.87 0.06
N PRO A 398 -0.81 5.17 -0.83
CA PRO A 398 -0.38 3.90 -1.41
C PRO A 398 0.97 3.98 -2.13
N ASP A 399 1.25 5.11 -2.79
CA ASP A 399 2.51 5.31 -3.51
C ASP A 399 3.71 5.40 -2.57
N LEU A 400 3.55 6.08 -1.41
CA LEU A 400 4.58 6.15 -0.38
C LEU A 400 4.92 4.77 0.17
N PHE A 401 3.92 3.93 0.49
CA PHE A 401 4.16 2.56 0.95
C PHE A 401 4.81 1.69 -0.13
N SER A 402 4.34 1.81 -1.38
CA SER A 402 4.95 1.10 -2.52
C SER A 402 6.40 1.53 -2.76
N MET A 403 6.74 2.78 -2.45
CA MET A 403 8.11 3.29 -2.52
C MET A 403 9.00 2.66 -1.46
N ILE A 404 8.53 2.55 -0.21
CA ILE A 404 9.28 1.90 0.88
C ILE A 404 9.56 0.45 0.52
N GLU A 405 8.52 -0.30 0.11
CA GLU A 405 8.66 -1.69 -0.33
C GLU A 405 9.69 -1.84 -1.46
N TYR A 406 9.68 -0.90 -2.39
CA TYR A 406 10.59 -0.88 -3.52
C TYR A 406 12.01 -0.47 -3.13
N GLY A 407 12.20 0.47 -2.20
CA GLY A 407 13.50 0.81 -1.63
C GLY A 407 14.14 -0.42 -0.97
N PHE A 408 13.37 -1.19 -0.20
CA PHE A 408 13.85 -2.47 0.35
C PHE A 408 14.20 -3.49 -0.74
N ALA A 409 13.42 -3.56 -1.82
CA ALA A 409 13.74 -4.43 -2.95
C ALA A 409 15.06 -4.01 -3.62
N LEU A 410 15.28 -2.70 -3.86
CA LEU A 410 16.56 -2.17 -4.36
C LEU A 410 17.72 -2.44 -3.41
N LEU A 411 17.52 -2.33 -2.08
CA LEU A 411 18.56 -2.63 -1.11
C LEU A 411 19.02 -4.09 -1.18
N ARG A 412 18.08 -5.01 -1.38
CA ARG A 412 18.38 -6.45 -1.39
C ARG A 412 18.84 -6.94 -2.77
N TRP A 413 18.29 -6.40 -3.86
CA TRP A 413 18.44 -6.94 -5.23
C TRP A 413 19.06 -5.94 -6.22
N GLY A 414 19.23 -4.68 -5.85
CA GLY A 414 19.82 -3.65 -6.70
C GLY A 414 21.32 -3.81 -6.90
N ASN A 415 21.86 -3.03 -7.84
CA ASN A 415 23.29 -2.99 -8.10
C ASN A 415 24.08 -2.44 -6.88
N PRO A 416 25.39 -2.73 -6.76
CA PRO A 416 26.20 -2.32 -5.61
C PRO A 416 26.19 -0.80 -5.38
N GLU A 417 26.19 0.00 -6.44
CA GLU A 417 26.19 1.46 -6.36
C GLU A 417 24.87 2.02 -5.78
N THR A 418 23.72 1.51 -6.20
CA THR A 418 22.42 1.92 -5.64
C THR A 418 22.28 1.43 -4.19
N LYS A 419 22.80 0.24 -3.87
CA LYS A 419 22.84 -0.28 -2.49
C LYS A 419 23.63 0.63 -1.56
N LYS A 420 24.83 1.06 -1.96
CA LYS A 420 25.66 2.02 -1.20
C LYS A 420 24.90 3.32 -0.93
N LYS A 421 24.31 3.93 -1.97
CA LYS A 421 23.52 5.17 -1.83
C LYS A 421 22.35 5.02 -0.86
N LEU A 422 21.66 3.88 -0.89
CA LEU A 422 20.52 3.63 0.01
C LEU A 422 20.95 3.35 1.46
N LEU A 423 22.08 2.67 1.66
CA LEU A 423 22.65 2.43 3.00
C LEU A 423 23.02 3.74 3.70
N TRP A 424 23.49 4.75 2.97
CA TRP A 424 23.76 6.09 3.53
C TRP A 424 22.52 6.78 4.10
N LEU A 425 21.30 6.47 3.61
CA LEU A 425 20.05 7.00 4.20
C LEU A 425 19.74 6.41 5.58
N LEU A 426 20.31 5.25 5.93
CA LEU A 426 20.18 4.65 7.26
C LEU A 426 21.09 5.31 8.29
N VAL A 427 22.16 5.99 7.86
CA VAL A 427 23.11 6.66 8.77
C VAL A 427 22.45 7.81 9.55
N PRO A 428 21.72 8.77 8.93
CA PRO A 428 20.98 9.80 9.65
C PRO A 428 19.92 9.22 10.59
N LEU A 429 19.21 8.17 10.16
CA LEU A 429 18.20 7.51 10.98
C LEU A 429 18.83 6.81 12.19
N GLY A 430 20.00 6.18 11.98
CA GLY A 430 20.84 5.62 13.03
C GLY A 430 21.31 6.68 14.02
N ILE A 431 21.81 7.82 13.55
CA ILE A 431 22.20 8.97 14.38
C ILE A 431 20.98 9.49 15.18
N LEU A 432 19.80 9.59 14.57
CA LEU A 432 18.58 10.05 15.22
C LEU A 432 18.08 9.03 16.27
N MET A 433 18.20 7.73 15.98
CA MET A 433 17.86 6.66 16.91
C MET A 433 18.84 6.58 18.07
N ILE A 434 20.14 6.72 17.82
CA ILE A 434 21.20 6.85 18.84
C ILE A 434 20.92 8.09 19.70
N ARG A 435 20.64 9.24 19.10
CA ARG A 435 20.26 10.47 19.82
C ARG A 435 18.99 10.28 20.66
N ARG A 436 18.01 9.50 20.19
CA ARG A 436 16.77 9.19 20.95
C ARG A 436 17.01 8.20 22.09
N LEU A 437 17.91 7.23 21.91
CA LEU A 437 18.36 6.29 22.95
C LEU A 437 19.17 7.02 24.02
N LEU A 438 20.17 7.82 23.63
CA LEU A 438 20.98 8.64 24.54
C LEU A 438 20.16 9.74 25.27
N ARG A 439 19.03 10.18 24.69
CA ARG A 439 18.08 11.08 25.37
C ARG A 439 17.17 10.36 26.38
N LYS A 440 17.02 9.04 26.29
CA LYS A 440 16.18 8.26 27.21
C LYS A 440 16.86 8.07 28.57
N ASP A 441 18.18 8.00 28.59
CA ASP A 441 18.96 7.88 29.84
C ASP A 441 19.03 9.19 30.63
N LYS A 442 19.05 10.35 29.96
CA LYS A 442 18.93 11.65 30.64
C LYS A 442 17.60 11.89 31.35
N LYS A 443 16.57 11.07 31.10
CA LYS A 443 15.26 11.15 31.80
C LYS A 443 15.16 10.17 32.98
N LYS A 444 16.06 9.18 33.06
CA LYS A 444 16.14 8.23 34.19
C LYS A 444 17.15 8.68 35.25
N GLU A 445 18.18 9.42 34.86
CA GLU A 445 19.14 10.00 35.81
C GLU A 445 18.56 11.21 36.57
N LYS A 446 17.53 11.87 36.02
CA LYS A 446 16.80 12.95 36.69
C LYS A 446 15.73 12.48 37.70
N SER A 447 15.45 11.17 37.81
CA SER A 447 14.50 10.65 38.79
C SER A 447 15.14 10.16 40.09
N ASN A 448 16.47 10.00 40.13
CA ASN A 448 17.19 9.47 41.29
C ASN A 448 18.04 10.53 42.03
N LEU A 449 17.92 11.80 41.67
CA LEU A 449 18.66 12.93 42.27
C LEU A 449 17.78 13.91 43.07
N HIS A 450 16.53 13.53 43.39
CA HIS A 450 15.61 14.37 44.16
C HIS A 450 15.06 13.64 45.39
N GLU A 451 15.97 13.24 46.29
CA GLU A 451 15.61 12.88 47.66
C GLU A 451 16.60 13.42 48.71
N GLN A 452 17.26 14.55 48.42
CA GLN A 452 17.98 15.30 49.46
C GLN A 452 18.12 16.78 49.08
N ASP A 453 17.81 17.63 50.05
CA ASP A 453 17.91 19.09 50.14
C ASP A 453 16.91 19.96 49.36
N HIS A 454 15.91 20.43 50.11
CA HIS A 454 15.01 21.53 49.76
C HIS A 454 15.60 22.88 50.24
N ASP A 455 16.09 23.69 49.30
CA ASP A 455 16.33 25.13 49.44
C ASP A 455 15.06 25.91 49.02
N PRO A 456 14.52 26.85 49.84
CA PRO A 456 13.21 27.46 49.63
C PRO A 456 13.19 28.67 48.66
N SER A 457 13.91 28.63 47.54
CA SER A 457 14.04 29.79 46.66
C SER A 457 13.98 29.50 45.15
N GLY A 458 12.92 28.81 44.70
CA GLY A 458 12.60 28.65 43.26
C GLY A 458 11.09 28.73 42.97
N PRO A 459 10.66 29.16 41.77
CA PRO A 459 9.25 29.40 41.47
C PRO A 459 8.50 28.07 41.31
N VAL A 460 7.75 27.70 42.34
CA VAL A 460 7.10 26.40 42.50
C VAL A 460 5.87 26.30 41.59
N LYS A 461 5.93 25.42 40.59
CA LYS A 461 4.79 25.07 39.70
C LYS A 461 3.62 24.33 40.41
N HIS A 462 3.67 24.16 41.73
CA HIS A 462 2.74 23.39 42.54
C HIS A 462 2.15 24.14 43.77
N LEU A 463 2.42 25.44 43.92
CA LEU A 463 1.96 26.23 45.08
C LEU A 463 0.42 26.21 45.30
N PRO A 464 -0.46 26.27 44.25
CA PRO A 464 -1.92 26.34 44.44
C PRO A 464 -2.59 25.07 44.98
N ASP A 465 -2.09 23.89 44.60
CA ASP A 465 -2.64 22.60 45.03
C ASP A 465 -2.23 22.27 46.47
N PHE A 466 -1.15 22.87 46.97
CA PHE A 466 -0.64 22.66 48.32
C PHE A 466 -1.63 23.12 49.40
N TYR A 467 -2.15 24.34 49.31
CA TYR A 467 -3.06 24.92 50.31
C TYR A 467 -4.39 24.16 50.40
N ILE A 468 -4.99 23.80 49.26
CA ILE A 468 -6.23 23.01 49.23
C ILE A 468 -6.01 21.59 49.77
N ARG A 469 -4.87 20.94 49.46
CA ARG A 469 -4.54 19.63 50.03
C ARG A 469 -4.25 19.70 51.53
N LYS A 470 -3.69 20.81 52.03
CA LYS A 470 -3.48 21.05 53.47
C LYS A 470 -4.82 21.07 54.21
N LEU A 471 -5.82 21.75 53.65
CA LEU A 471 -7.19 21.78 54.18
C LEU A 471 -7.89 20.41 54.06
N GLU A 472 -7.77 19.72 52.92
CA GLU A 472 -8.30 18.36 52.71
C GLU A 472 -7.73 17.36 53.75
N LYS A 473 -6.42 17.36 53.97
CA LYS A 473 -5.77 16.49 54.96
C LYS A 473 -6.24 16.78 56.39
N LYS A 474 -6.50 18.04 56.72
CA LYS A 474 -7.01 18.41 58.05
C LYS A 474 -8.44 17.92 58.26
N LEU A 475 -9.30 18.04 57.24
CA LEU A 475 -10.68 17.54 57.27
C LEU A 475 -10.75 16.00 57.28
N ALA A 476 -9.84 15.33 56.57
CA ALA A 476 -9.72 13.87 56.62
C ALA A 476 -9.39 13.36 58.03
N ARG A 477 -8.55 14.08 58.78
CA ARG A 477 -8.28 13.78 60.21
C ARG A 477 -9.50 13.97 61.10
N SER A 478 -10.46 14.80 60.71
CA SER A 478 -11.74 15.00 61.38
C SER A 478 -12.85 14.08 60.86
N GLY A 479 -12.52 13.04 60.08
CA GLY A 479 -13.45 12.03 59.57
C GLY A 479 -14.15 12.37 58.26
N PHE A 480 -13.78 13.48 57.60
CA PHE A 480 -14.35 13.90 56.33
C PHE A 480 -13.38 13.64 55.18
N GLU A 481 -13.54 12.49 54.51
CA GLU A 481 -12.72 12.13 53.34
C GLU A 481 -13.41 12.48 52.00
N ARG A 482 -12.59 12.83 51.01
CA ARG A 482 -13.03 13.08 49.64
C ARG A 482 -13.14 11.76 48.88
N LYS A 483 -14.24 11.57 48.16
CA LYS A 483 -14.40 10.37 47.31
C LYS A 483 -13.51 10.47 46.05
N PRO A 484 -13.00 9.35 45.50
CA PRO A 484 -12.09 9.37 44.36
C PRO A 484 -12.62 10.11 43.12
N HIS A 485 -13.95 10.12 42.92
CA HIS A 485 -14.64 10.72 41.78
C HIS A 485 -15.19 12.14 42.05
N GLU A 486 -14.99 12.70 43.24
CA GLU A 486 -15.58 13.98 43.65
C GLU A 486 -14.59 15.13 43.45
N THR A 487 -14.99 16.26 42.88
CA THR A 487 -14.09 17.42 42.76
C THR A 487 -13.86 18.12 44.11
N TYR A 488 -12.82 18.95 44.23
CA TYR A 488 -12.56 19.71 45.47
C TYR A 488 -13.74 20.58 45.89
N GLU A 489 -14.40 21.24 44.94
CA GLU A 489 -15.59 22.03 45.23
C GLU A 489 -16.75 21.17 45.73
N GLN A 490 -17.03 20.04 45.06
CA GLN A 490 -18.11 19.14 45.48
C GLN A 490 -17.85 18.61 46.90
N PHE A 491 -16.59 18.26 47.19
CA PHE A 491 -16.16 17.85 48.51
C PHE A 491 -16.38 18.93 49.57
N PHE A 492 -15.85 20.14 49.35
CA PHE A 492 -16.01 21.23 50.32
C PHE A 492 -17.46 21.66 50.47
N MET A 493 -18.25 21.69 49.40
CA MET A 493 -19.69 21.99 49.46
C MET A 493 -20.48 20.96 50.24
N ARG A 494 -20.08 19.68 50.19
CA ARG A 494 -20.69 18.60 50.96
C ARG A 494 -20.39 18.70 52.45
N VAL A 495 -19.21 19.19 52.82
CA VAL A 495 -18.78 19.26 54.23
C VAL A 495 -18.95 20.63 54.86
N LYS A 496 -19.28 21.68 54.07
CA LYS A 496 -19.32 23.09 54.51
C LYS A 496 -20.19 23.31 55.74
N GLU A 497 -21.42 22.78 55.75
CA GLU A 497 -22.40 23.00 56.83
C GLU A 497 -22.13 22.12 58.06
N LYS A 498 -21.41 21.00 57.87
CA LYS A 498 -21.09 20.05 58.94
C LYS A 498 -19.80 20.39 59.67
N THR A 499 -18.95 21.23 59.07
CA THR A 499 -17.56 21.39 59.52
C THR A 499 -17.16 22.85 59.74
N PHE A 500 -17.87 23.81 59.15
CA PHE A 500 -17.56 25.24 59.25
C PHE A 500 -18.76 26.01 59.80
N SER A 501 -18.49 26.97 60.69
CA SER A 501 -19.52 27.89 61.20
C SER A 501 -20.05 28.77 60.06
N PRO A 502 -21.30 29.27 60.13
CA PRO A 502 -21.87 30.15 59.10
C PRO A 502 -21.01 31.38 58.74
N GLN A 503 -20.20 31.85 59.70
CA GLN A 503 -19.27 32.98 59.54
C GLN A 503 -18.00 32.62 58.75
N ASP A 504 -17.65 31.35 58.63
CA ASP A 504 -16.43 30.86 57.95
C ASP A 504 -16.71 30.36 56.52
N ILE A 505 -17.99 30.17 56.17
CA ILE A 505 -18.41 29.77 54.82
C ILE A 505 -17.95 30.77 53.74
N PRO A 506 -18.03 32.10 53.94
CA PRO A 506 -17.51 33.06 52.95
C PRO A 506 -16.00 32.92 52.68
N SER A 507 -15.22 32.64 53.73
CA SER A 507 -13.77 32.37 53.62
C SER A 507 -13.50 31.10 52.83
N LEU A 508 -14.23 30.01 53.09
CA LEU A 508 -14.11 28.75 52.34
C LEU A 508 -14.47 28.94 50.87
N MET A 509 -15.53 29.69 50.57
CA MET A 509 -15.92 29.99 49.19
C MET A 509 -14.89 30.86 48.47
N THR A 510 -14.20 31.75 49.19
CA THR A 510 -13.10 32.55 48.64
C THR A 510 -11.90 31.67 48.27
N VAL A 511 -11.52 30.73 49.14
CA VAL A 511 -10.44 29.74 48.88
C VAL A 511 -10.77 28.88 47.64
N ILE A 512 -12.00 28.36 47.53
CA ILE A 512 -12.43 27.53 46.39
C ILE A 512 -12.41 28.36 45.09
N ARG A 513 -12.91 29.61 45.13
CA ARG A 513 -12.95 30.51 43.97
C ARG A 513 -11.55 30.81 43.46
N ILE A 514 -10.63 31.20 44.35
CA ILE A 514 -9.25 31.52 43.97
C ILE A 514 -8.54 30.26 43.43
N HIS A 515 -8.71 29.10 44.07
CA HIS A 515 -8.14 27.84 43.58
C HIS A 515 -8.64 27.46 42.17
N LYS A 516 -9.95 27.60 41.90
CA LYS A 516 -10.51 27.36 40.58
C LYS A 516 -9.95 28.31 39.54
N GLN A 517 -9.83 29.60 39.87
CA GLN A 517 -9.26 30.59 38.98
C GLN A 517 -7.78 30.30 38.70
N LEU A 518 -6.99 29.88 39.70
CA LEU A 518 -5.59 29.47 39.55
C LEU A 518 -5.41 28.29 38.60
N ARG A 519 -6.37 27.35 38.60
CA ARG A 519 -6.25 26.08 37.87
C ARG A 519 -6.91 26.09 36.48
N PHE A 520 -8.00 26.83 36.32
CA PHE A 520 -8.84 26.79 35.12
C PHE A 520 -9.21 28.17 34.58
N GLY A 521 -8.74 29.26 35.20
CA GLY A 521 -9.06 30.63 34.78
C GLY A 521 -8.25 31.10 33.57
N PRO A 522 -8.80 32.00 32.73
CA PRO A 522 -8.13 32.50 31.52
C PRO A 522 -7.10 33.61 31.80
N ARG A 523 -7.03 34.15 33.03
CA ARG A 523 -6.10 35.23 33.42
C ARG A 523 -5.02 34.70 34.39
N PRO A 524 -3.73 35.03 34.18
CA PRO A 524 -2.70 34.81 35.18
C PRO A 524 -2.96 35.69 36.40
N ILE A 525 -2.73 35.14 37.59
CA ILE A 525 -3.20 35.67 38.87
C ILE A 525 -2.13 36.56 39.53
N SER A 526 -2.56 37.56 40.31
CA SER A 526 -1.66 38.49 41.01
C SER A 526 -1.07 37.85 42.28
N GLY A 527 0.11 38.31 42.73
CA GLY A 527 0.71 37.85 44.00
C GLY A 527 -0.18 38.09 45.23
N ASN A 528 -1.10 39.05 45.14
CA ASN A 528 -2.07 39.37 46.19
C ASN A 528 -3.12 38.25 46.38
N ASP A 529 -3.57 37.61 45.28
CA ASP A 529 -4.55 36.53 45.36
C ASP A 529 -3.96 35.25 45.99
N LEU A 530 -2.65 35.01 45.82
CA LEU A 530 -1.92 33.92 46.48
C LEU A 530 -1.78 34.19 47.98
N ALA A 531 -1.48 35.42 48.38
CA ALA A 531 -1.42 35.81 49.79
C ALA A 531 -2.81 35.68 50.47
N ILE A 532 -3.89 36.06 49.78
CA ILE A 532 -5.27 35.88 50.27
C ILE A 532 -5.61 34.39 50.39
N LEU A 533 -5.21 33.56 49.42
CA LEU A 533 -5.44 32.11 49.47
C LEU A 533 -4.74 31.48 50.67
N GLU A 534 -3.49 31.85 50.93
CA GLU A 534 -2.71 31.37 52.07
C GLU A 534 -3.34 31.81 53.41
N ALA A 535 -3.61 33.11 53.56
CA ALA A 535 -4.17 33.67 54.80
C ALA A 535 -5.55 33.07 55.16
N GLU A 536 -6.46 32.95 54.18
CA GLU A 536 -7.79 32.38 54.42
C GLU A 536 -7.71 30.86 54.66
N THR A 537 -6.81 30.15 53.98
CA THR A 537 -6.62 28.71 54.22
C THR A 537 -6.09 28.44 55.63
N ASP A 538 -5.08 29.20 56.08
CA ASP A 538 -4.52 29.04 57.41
C ASP A 538 -5.51 29.45 58.50
N ARG A 539 -6.29 30.50 58.28
CA ARG A 539 -7.39 30.91 59.18
C ARG A 539 -8.43 29.79 59.35
N LEU A 540 -8.82 29.13 58.26
CA LEU A 540 -9.76 28.01 58.30
C LEU A 540 -9.16 26.80 59.02
N ILE A 541 -7.88 26.48 58.79
CA ILE A 541 -7.19 25.37 59.46
C ILE A 541 -7.06 25.62 60.97
N GLN A 542 -6.80 26.87 61.38
CA GLN A 542 -6.69 27.24 62.79
C GLN A 542 -8.04 27.09 63.50
N LYS A 543 -9.14 27.52 62.88
CA LYS A 543 -10.49 27.38 63.44
C LYS A 543 -11.02 25.95 63.46
N LEU A 544 -10.56 25.10 62.53
CA LEU A 544 -10.81 23.65 62.56
C LEU A 544 -10.06 22.92 63.68
N SER A 545 -9.19 23.62 64.41
CA SER A 545 -8.41 23.07 65.53
C SER A 545 -9.07 23.38 66.88
N ASP A 546 -10.27 22.85 67.13
CA ASP A 546 -10.74 22.62 68.51
C ASP A 546 -11.94 21.65 68.60
N PRO A 547 -11.72 20.33 68.78
CA PRO A 547 -12.75 19.40 69.22
C PRO A 547 -12.49 18.94 70.67
N GLY A 548 -12.16 19.88 71.57
CA GLY A 548 -11.65 19.54 72.90
C GLY A 548 -11.95 20.52 74.03
N ARG A 549 -13.10 21.23 74.03
CA ARG A 549 -13.59 21.93 75.24
C ARG A 549 -15.05 22.36 75.10
N SER A 550 -15.98 21.58 75.64
CA SER A 550 -17.21 22.05 76.30
C SER A 550 -18.15 20.88 76.63
N VAL A 551 -18.66 20.87 77.86
CA VAL A 551 -19.75 20.06 78.43
C VAL A 551 -19.39 18.68 79.02
N ARG A 552 -18.77 18.70 80.21
CA ARG A 552 -19.17 17.87 81.35
C ARG A 552 -18.73 18.55 82.65
N ASP A 553 -19.62 19.37 83.19
CA ASP A 553 -20.01 19.31 84.61
C ASP A 553 -21.01 20.42 84.93
N LYS A 554 -22.21 20.02 85.33
CA LYS A 554 -23.00 20.60 86.42
C LYS A 554 -24.23 19.74 86.71
N SER A 555 -24.12 19.02 87.84
CA SER A 555 -25.14 18.74 88.85
C SER A 555 -26.49 18.13 88.45
N GLY A 556 -26.73 16.92 88.93
CA GLY A 556 -28.04 16.32 89.14
C GLY A 556 -27.93 15.18 90.14
N ALA A 557 -28.00 15.50 91.43
CA ALA A 557 -28.07 14.55 92.53
C ALA A 557 -29.42 13.84 92.56
N GLY A 558 -29.44 12.57 92.99
CA GLY A 558 -30.67 11.81 93.26
C GLY A 558 -30.44 10.32 93.45
N THR A 559 -30.04 9.95 94.68
CA THR A 559 -30.37 8.73 95.47
C THR A 559 -31.42 7.80 94.87
N GLY A 560 -31.42 6.46 94.94
CA GLY A 560 -30.74 5.39 95.68
C GLY A 560 -31.49 4.10 95.26
N ILE A 561 -30.96 2.89 95.37
CA ILE A 561 -31.15 2.02 96.53
C ILE A 561 -30.46 0.69 96.20
N ASP A 562 -29.89 0.13 97.25
CA ASP A 562 -29.16 -1.12 97.40
C ASP A 562 -30.07 -2.34 97.59
N ASN A 563 -29.46 -3.53 97.47
CA ASN A 563 -29.79 -4.82 98.09
C ASN A 563 -30.42 -5.97 97.28
N SER A 564 -29.59 -7.03 97.19
CA SER A 564 -29.84 -8.47 97.48
C SER A 564 -30.95 -9.23 96.72
N ASP A 565 -30.52 -10.20 95.89
CA ASP A 565 -30.68 -11.67 96.02
C ASP A 565 -31.91 -12.28 96.77
N PRO A 566 -32.26 -13.58 96.61
CA PRO A 566 -32.61 -14.39 95.44
C PRO A 566 -33.97 -15.16 95.63
N GLY A 567 -34.49 -15.80 94.58
CA GLY A 567 -35.37 -16.98 94.72
C GLY A 567 -36.91 -16.80 94.71
N SER A 568 -37.54 -17.85 94.17
CA SER A 568 -38.99 -18.14 93.92
C SER A 568 -39.66 -17.43 92.75
#